data_AF-G8EXC1-F1
#
_entry.id   AF-G8EXC1-F1
#
_cell.length_a   1.000
_cell.length_b   1.000
_cell.length_c   1.000
_cell.angle_alpha   90.00
_cell.angle_beta   90.00
_cell.angle_gamma   90.00
#
_symmetry.space_group_name_H-M   'P 1'
#
loop_
_entity.id
_entity.type
_entity.pdbx_description
1 polymer ?
#
loop_
_entity_poly.entity_id
_entity_poly.type
_entity_poly.pdbx_seq_one_letter_code
_entity_poly.pdbx_strand_id
1 'polypeptide(L)'
;LVIQMEPLTAFLHGDLEEEIYMEQPEGFKENGKENLVCRLKKSLYGLKQAPRQWYKKFDSFMTDHEYHKTTSDHCVYVKNFSDGDFVILLLYVDDMNPA
;
A
#
# COMPACT_ATOMS: atom_id res chain seq x y z
N LEU A 1 -2.82 15.96 -19.49
CA LEU A 1 -3.64 14.73 -19.44
C LEU A 1 -3.84 14.38 -17.97
N VAL A 2 -5.08 14.11 -17.54
CA VAL A 2 -5.38 13.67 -16.17
C VAL A 2 -5.90 12.24 -16.27
N ILE A 3 -5.33 11.33 -15.49
CA ILE A 3 -5.71 9.91 -15.42
C ILE A 3 -5.99 9.59 -13.95
N GLN A 4 -7.13 8.97 -13.68
CA GLN A 4 -7.46 8.42 -12.37
C GLN A 4 -7.34 6.88 -12.41
N MET A 5 -6.76 6.30 -11.37
CA MET A 5 -6.59 4.85 -11.23
C MET A 5 -6.94 4.41 -9.81
N GLU A 6 -7.71 3.32 -9.69
CA GLU A 6 -8.09 2.69 -8.43
C GLU A 6 -7.42 1.30 -8.32
N PRO A 7 -6.34 1.17 -7.53
CA PRO A 7 -5.62 -0.09 -7.40
C PRO A 7 -6.38 -1.11 -6.53
N LEU A 8 -7.03 -2.08 -7.18
CA LEU A 8 -7.81 -3.15 -6.52
C LEU A 8 -7.02 -3.99 -5.51
N THR A 9 -5.69 -4.06 -5.64
CA THR A 9 -4.82 -4.91 -4.80
C THR A 9 -3.79 -4.12 -4.00
N ALA A 10 -3.99 -2.82 -3.81
CA ALA A 10 -3.05 -1.93 -3.13
C ALA A 10 -2.44 -2.57 -1.86
N PHE A 11 -3.28 -2.97 -0.92
CA PHE A 11 -2.82 -3.48 0.37
C PHE A 11 -2.04 -4.80 0.28
N LEU A 12 -2.19 -5.61 -0.77
CA LEU A 12 -1.42 -6.85 -0.94
C LEU A 12 0.07 -6.60 -1.25
N HIS A 13 0.43 -5.37 -1.61
CA HIS A 13 1.81 -4.99 -1.90
C HIS A 13 2.57 -4.44 -0.69
N GLY A 14 1.87 -4.13 0.41
CA GLY A 14 2.48 -3.69 1.66
C GLY A 14 3.21 -4.84 2.36
N ASP A 15 4.48 -4.59 2.69
CA ASP A 15 5.28 -5.51 3.49
C ASP A 15 4.87 -5.40 4.97
N LEU A 16 4.78 -6.53 5.68
CA LEU A 16 4.48 -6.53 7.11
C LEU A 16 5.79 -6.46 7.91
N GLU A 17 5.92 -5.43 8.74
CA GLU A 17 7.02 -5.31 9.71
C GLU A 17 6.80 -6.21 10.94
N GLU A 18 5.54 -6.51 11.25
CA GLU A 18 5.11 -7.33 12.38
C GLU A 18 4.69 -8.73 11.92
N GLU A 19 4.83 -9.70 12.82
CA GLU A 19 4.35 -11.05 12.57
C GLU A 19 2.87 -11.17 12.96
N ILE A 20 2.01 -11.31 11.95
CA ILE A 20 0.56 -11.35 12.13
C ILE A 20 0.01 -12.69 11.71
N TYR A 21 -0.85 -13.22 12.57
CA TYR A 21 -1.57 -14.47 12.36
C TYR A 21 -3.07 -14.19 12.26
N MET A 22 -3.76 -14.96 11.45
CA MET A 22 -5.21 -14.95 11.36
C MET A 22 -5.75 -16.37 11.42
N GLU A 23 -7.02 -16.50 11.80
CA GLU A 23 -7.73 -17.77 11.70
C GLU A 23 -7.73 -18.27 10.25
N GLN A 24 -7.77 -19.59 10.10
CA GLN A 24 -7.87 -20.20 8.78
C GLN A 24 -9.17 -19.76 8.09
N PRO A 25 -9.09 -19.27 6.84
CA PRO A 25 -10.28 -18.88 6.10
C PRO A 25 -11.17 -20.11 5.82
N GLU A 26 -12.44 -19.85 5.54
CA GLU A 26 -13.38 -20.88 5.14
C GLU A 26 -12.87 -21.61 3.88
N GLY A 27 -12.98 -22.94 3.86
CA GLY A 27 -12.45 -23.77 2.78
C GLY A 27 -10.96 -24.17 2.91
N PHE A 28 -10.22 -23.61 3.88
CA PHE A 28 -8.82 -24.01 4.16
C PHE A 28 -8.66 -24.95 5.36
N LYS A 29 -9.72 -25.10 6.18
CA LYS A 29 -9.69 -25.96 7.36
C LYS A 29 -9.76 -27.44 6.93
N GLU A 30 -8.70 -28.19 7.24
CA GLU A 30 -8.65 -29.64 7.05
C GLU A 30 -8.96 -30.37 8.37
N ASN A 31 -9.60 -31.54 8.28
CA ASN A 31 -9.89 -32.37 9.45
C ASN A 31 -8.60 -32.70 10.23
N GLY A 32 -8.60 -32.42 11.53
CA GLY A 32 -7.46 -32.61 12.44
C GLY A 32 -6.44 -31.47 12.43
N LYS A 33 -6.67 -30.40 11.66
CA LYS A 33 -5.82 -29.19 11.59
C LYS A 33 -6.57 -27.91 11.91
N GLU A 34 -7.72 -28.02 12.57
CA GLU A 34 -8.62 -26.90 12.88
C GLU A 34 -7.94 -25.85 13.76
N ASN A 35 -6.99 -26.27 14.60
CA ASN A 35 -6.24 -25.41 15.52
C ASN A 35 -5.09 -24.64 14.86
N LEU A 36 -4.83 -24.85 13.56
CA LEU A 36 -3.80 -24.09 12.85
C LEU A 36 -4.28 -22.66 12.56
N VAL A 37 -3.30 -21.78 12.37
CA VAL A 37 -3.49 -20.38 12.00
C VAL A 37 -2.65 -20.05 10.77
N CYS A 38 -3.10 -19.08 9.99
CA CYS A 38 -2.38 -18.59 8.82
C CYS A 38 -1.47 -17.43 9.21
N ARG A 39 -0.17 -17.55 8.92
CA ARG A 39 0.76 -16.41 9.02
C ARG A 39 0.65 -15.53 7.78
N LEU A 40 0.36 -14.26 7.97
CA LEU A 40 0.31 -13.29 6.88
C LEU A 40 1.71 -12.92 6.42
N LYS A 41 1.94 -12.98 5.11
CA LYS A 41 3.20 -12.58 4.47
C LYS A 41 3.15 -11.16 3.89
N LYS A 42 1.94 -10.62 3.70
CA LYS A 42 1.65 -9.30 3.11
C LYS A 42 0.49 -8.68 3.87
N SER A 43 0.37 -7.36 3.84
CA SER A 43 -0.79 -6.71 4.44
C SER A 43 -2.08 -7.10 3.71
N LEU A 44 -3.15 -7.20 4.48
CA LEU A 44 -4.50 -7.43 3.98
C LEU A 44 -5.36 -6.22 4.31
N TYR A 45 -6.40 -6.00 3.51
CA TYR A 45 -7.43 -5.02 3.84
C TYR A 45 -8.04 -5.32 5.22
N GLY A 46 -8.39 -4.26 5.97
CA GLY A 46 -8.92 -4.36 7.33
C GLY A 46 -7.86 -4.49 8.43
N LEU A 47 -6.58 -4.73 8.10
CA LEU A 47 -5.51 -4.57 9.10
C LEU A 47 -5.25 -3.09 9.36
N LYS A 48 -5.18 -2.70 10.64
CA LYS A 48 -4.97 -1.31 11.07
C LYS A 48 -3.73 -0.67 10.44
N GLN A 49 -2.66 -1.44 10.27
CA GLN A 49 -1.40 -0.97 9.69
C GLN A 49 -1.32 -1.10 8.16
N ALA A 50 -2.29 -1.73 7.49
CA ALA A 50 -2.24 -1.92 6.03
C ALA A 50 -2.11 -0.60 5.24
N PRO A 51 -2.83 0.49 5.56
CA PRO A 51 -2.67 1.77 4.85
C PRO A 51 -1.25 2.32 4.96
N ARG A 52 -0.67 2.24 6.17
CA ARG A 52 0.70 2.72 6.41
C ARG A 52 1.74 1.88 5.66
N GLN A 53 1.63 0.56 5.68
CA GLN A 53 2.60 -0.31 4.99
C GLN A 53 2.52 -0.16 3.48
N TRP A 54 1.31 0.03 2.94
CA TRP A 54 1.15 0.35 1.53
C TRP A 54 1.76 1.71 1.18
N TYR A 55 1.48 2.76 1.95
CA TYR A 55 2.05 4.09 1.72
C TYR A 55 3.58 4.06 1.73
N LYS A 56 4.20 3.38 2.70
CA LYS A 56 5.67 3.22 2.75
C LYS A 56 6.21 2.57 1.47
N LYS A 57 5.55 1.51 0.99
CA LYS A 57 5.96 0.82 -0.23
C LYS A 57 5.82 1.73 -1.45
N PHE A 58 4.71 2.45 -1.54
CA PHE A 58 4.44 3.39 -2.61
C PHE A 58 5.46 4.54 -2.62
N ASP A 59 5.71 5.17 -1.48
CA ASP A 59 6.68 6.27 -1.33
C ASP A 59 8.10 5.86 -1.74
N SER A 60 8.55 4.67 -1.31
CA SER A 60 9.82 4.10 -1.74
C SER A 60 9.85 3.91 -3.25
N PHE A 61 8.81 3.29 -3.83
CA PHE A 61 8.73 3.07 -5.27
C PHE A 61 8.79 4.39 -6.05
N MET A 62 8.05 5.41 -5.61
CA MET A 62 8.06 6.72 -6.26
C MET A 62 9.44 7.37 -6.20
N THR A 63 10.09 7.34 -5.04
CA THR A 63 11.44 7.89 -4.84
C THR A 63 12.48 7.17 -5.72
N ASP A 64 12.41 5.84 -5.80
CA ASP A 64 13.28 5.03 -6.66
C ASP A 64 13.11 5.37 -8.16
N HIS A 65 11.95 5.92 -8.53
CA HIS A 65 11.65 6.38 -9.89
C HIS A 65 11.81 7.90 -10.07
N GLU A 66 12.56 8.56 -9.19
CA GLU A 66 12.91 9.99 -9.25
C GLU A 66 11.72 10.95 -9.13
N TYR A 67 10.63 10.48 -8.55
CA TYR A 67 9.57 11.37 -8.09
C TYR A 67 9.96 11.94 -6.73
N HIS A 68 9.64 13.22 -6.53
CA HIS A 68 9.93 13.92 -5.29
C HIS A 68 8.64 14.48 -4.70
N LYS A 69 8.49 14.35 -3.37
CA LYS A 69 7.34 14.93 -2.66
C LYS A 69 7.45 16.44 -2.63
N THR A 70 6.31 17.13 -2.74
CA THR A 70 6.29 18.57 -2.51
C THR A 70 6.43 18.88 -1.02
N THR A 71 6.97 20.06 -0.69
CA THR A 71 7.06 20.53 0.71
C THR A 71 5.71 20.98 1.27
N SER A 72 4.78 21.36 0.38
CA SER A 72 3.46 21.85 0.77
C SER A 72 2.50 20.72 1.10
N ASP A 73 2.63 19.58 0.42
CA ASP A 73 1.77 18.40 0.61
C ASP A 73 2.52 17.10 0.27
N HIS A 74 2.60 16.20 1.26
CA HIS A 74 3.27 14.90 1.16
C HIS A 74 2.50 13.85 0.34
N CYS A 75 1.28 14.16 -0.08
CA CYS A 75 0.48 13.37 -1.01
C CYS A 75 0.74 13.75 -2.48
N VAL A 76 1.50 14.82 -2.74
CA VAL A 76 1.82 15.30 -4.09
C VAL A 76 3.25 14.90 -4.45
N TYR A 77 3.40 14.18 -5.55
CA TYR A 77 4.69 13.80 -6.13
C TYR A 77 4.89 14.50 -7.47
N VAL A 78 6.11 14.98 -7.71
CA VAL A 78 6.48 15.66 -8.96
C VAL A 78 7.72 15.01 -9.55
N LYS A 79 7.71 14.77 -10.86
CA LYS A 79 8.89 14.40 -11.65
C LYS A 79 9.00 15.35 -12.83
N ASN A 80 10.17 15.97 -12.98
CA ASN A 80 10.52 16.84 -14.10
C ASN A 80 11.34 16.05 -15.11
N PHE A 81 11.12 16.31 -16.40
CA PHE A 81 11.83 15.70 -17.51
C PHE A 81 12.77 16.73 -18.17
N SER A 82 13.77 16.23 -18.90
CA SER A 82 14.83 17.07 -19.47
C SER A 82 14.37 18.02 -20.59
N ASP A 83 13.23 17.71 -21.21
CA ASP A 83 12.58 18.52 -22.24
C ASP A 83 11.69 19.64 -21.67
N GLY A 84 11.60 19.74 -20.33
CA GLY A 84 10.77 20.72 -19.64
C GLY A 84 9.36 20.22 -19.30
N ASP A 85 9.01 19.00 -19.70
CA ASP A 85 7.75 18.37 -19.29
C ASP A 85 7.82 17.93 -17.82
N PHE A 86 6.65 17.70 -17.22
CA PHE A 86 6.55 17.22 -15.85
C PHE A 86 5.30 16.36 -15.66
N VAL A 87 5.36 15.47 -14.66
CA VAL A 87 4.22 14.71 -14.17
C VAL A 87 3.98 15.09 -12.71
N ILE A 88 2.73 15.39 -12.40
CA ILE A 88 2.23 15.53 -11.03
C ILE A 88 1.35 14.32 -10.74
N LEU A 89 1.65 13.62 -9.64
CA LEU A 89 0.85 12.53 -9.13
C LEU A 89 0.27 12.93 -7.76
N LEU A 90 -1.04 12.75 -7.61
CA LEU A 90 -1.78 12.96 -6.38
C LEU A 90 -2.15 11.60 -5.79
N LEU A 91 -1.77 11.36 -4.54
CA LEU A 91 -2.11 10.16 -3.81
C LEU A 91 -3.25 10.45 -2.83
N TYR A 92 -4.39 9.79 -3.02
CA TYR A 92 -5.51 9.84 -2.08
C TYR A 92 -5.90 8.42 -1.66
N VAL A 93 -6.15 8.22 -0.37
CA VAL A 93 -6.57 6.92 0.18
C VAL A 93 -7.85 7.15 0.97
N ASP A 94 -8.94 6.55 0.52
CA ASP A 94 -10.30 6.78 1.04
C ASP A 94 -10.47 6.38 2.52
N ASP A 95 -9.69 5.40 2.99
CA ASP A 95 -9.75 4.86 4.36
C ASP A 95 -8.69 5.44 5.32
N MET A 96 -7.93 6.47 4.92
CA MET A 96 -7.00 7.12 5.85
C MET A 96 -7.76 8.07 6.79
N ASN A 97 -8.19 7.57 7.94
CA ASN A 97 -8.32 8.42 9.13
C ASN A 97 -6.91 8.56 9.73
N PRO A 98 -6.21 9.70 9.57
CA PRO A 98 -4.93 9.90 10.21
C PRO A 98 -5.21 10.11 11.70
N ALA A 99 -5.06 9.05 12.49
CA ALA A 99 -4.88 9.18 13.93
C ALA A 99 -3.48 9.74 14.22
#